data_AF-A0A843DEN7-F1
#
_entry.id   AF-A0A843DEN7-F1
#
_cell.length_a   1.000
_cell.length_b   1.000
_cell.length_c   1.000
_cell.angle_alpha   90.00
_cell.angle_beta   90.00
_cell.angle_gamma   90.00
#
_symmetry.space_group_name_H-M   'P 1'
#
loop_
_entity.id
_entity.type
_entity.pdbx_description
1 polymer ?
#
loop_
_entity_poly.entity_id
_entity_poly.type
_entity_poly.pdbx_seq_one_letter_code
_entity_poly.pdbx_strand_id
1 'polypeptide(L)'
;KVLLNGAEAFILGDGTRSSAEKPNLMLSGDLTEMNPYYFGGFKTGLGGEIYNTVAIPIPVLNEEIYNNLLIQDKDVSIPVADIKGRHLPLAETNYYQLWKDYDLRPQYNGDECSVCDECEAEKVCPTNAFSNKRLDLSRCFGCGMCASFCSHNAFDMDTGSVDLEIDEKNVNIPIICRQSDRLRANKLSLKLKKMIKSGEFKL
;
A
#
# COMPACT_ATOMS: atom_id res chain seq x y z
N LYS A 1 22.26 -0.37 -4.98
CA LYS A 1 21.24 0.20 -5.91
C LYS A 1 19.87 -0.34 -5.55
N VAL A 2 18.79 0.35 -5.92
CA VAL A 2 17.39 -0.09 -5.72
C VAL A 2 16.57 0.16 -6.99
N LEU A 3 15.34 -0.36 -7.03
CA LEU A 3 14.33 0.20 -7.93
C LEU A 3 13.44 1.16 -7.17
N LEU A 4 13.35 2.40 -7.64
CA LEU A 4 12.36 3.39 -7.23
C LEU A 4 11.40 3.60 -8.40
N ASN A 5 10.12 3.29 -8.19
CA ASN A 5 9.07 3.40 -9.20
C ASN A 5 9.39 2.69 -10.52
N GLY A 6 10.15 1.60 -10.46
CA GLY A 6 10.53 0.80 -11.63
C GLY A 6 11.84 1.18 -12.32
N ALA A 7 12.48 2.29 -11.94
CA ALA A 7 13.76 2.77 -12.44
C ALA A 7 14.90 2.51 -11.45
N GLU A 8 16.15 2.41 -11.92
CA GLU A 8 17.32 2.34 -11.03
C GLU A 8 17.46 3.62 -10.20
N ALA A 9 17.76 3.44 -8.92
CA ALA A 9 17.91 4.53 -7.96
C ALA A 9 18.93 4.17 -6.87
N PHE A 10 19.23 5.15 -6.01
CA PHE A 10 20.19 5.05 -4.92
C PHE A 10 19.54 5.34 -3.57
N ILE A 11 19.99 4.61 -2.55
CA ILE A 11 19.76 4.98 -1.15
C ILE A 11 20.87 5.95 -0.76
N LEU A 12 20.50 7.13 -0.28
CA LEU A 12 21.45 8.15 0.16
C LEU A 12 21.78 8.06 1.65
N GLY A 13 20.94 7.37 2.43
CA GLY A 13 21.05 7.22 3.88
C GLY A 13 19.68 7.36 4.53
N ASP A 14 19.67 7.90 5.74
CA ASP A 14 18.46 8.18 6.50
C ASP A 14 17.68 9.36 5.93
N GLY A 15 16.35 9.26 5.95
CA GLY A 15 15.49 10.38 5.59
C GLY A 15 15.45 11.46 6.68
N THR A 16 14.95 12.64 6.31
CA THR A 16 15.00 13.86 7.15
C THR A 16 14.21 13.77 8.46
N ARG A 17 13.34 12.78 8.61
CA ARG A 17 12.55 12.51 9.81
C ARG A 17 12.86 11.15 10.44
N SER A 18 13.98 10.52 10.05
CA SER A 18 14.40 9.23 10.59
C SER A 18 14.78 9.34 12.06
N SER A 19 14.36 8.37 12.86
CA SER A 19 14.83 8.16 14.24
C SER A 19 15.06 6.67 14.46
N ALA A 20 15.70 6.29 15.58
CA ALA A 20 15.91 4.88 15.91
C ALA A 20 14.58 4.11 16.04
N GLU A 21 13.54 4.77 16.55
CA GLU A 21 12.20 4.20 16.73
C GLU A 21 11.35 4.25 15.44
N LYS A 22 11.67 5.17 14.51
CA LYS A 22 10.91 5.40 13.27
C LYS A 22 11.87 5.55 12.09
N PRO A 23 12.61 4.49 11.71
CA PRO A 23 13.59 4.56 10.64
C PRO A 23 12.90 4.81 9.29
N ASN A 24 13.51 5.65 8.45
CA ASN A 24 13.08 5.82 7.06
C ASN A 24 14.27 6.12 6.15
N LEU A 25 14.09 5.84 4.86
CA LEU A 25 15.15 5.92 3.86
C LEU A 25 15.04 7.21 3.04
N MET A 26 16.20 7.81 2.74
CA MET A 26 16.34 8.82 1.70
C MET A 26 16.72 8.15 0.37
N LEU A 27 15.96 8.42 -0.68
CA LEU A 27 16.15 7.83 -2.00
C LEU A 27 16.31 8.93 -3.05
N SER A 28 17.13 8.67 -4.08
CA SER A 28 17.27 9.54 -5.25
C SER A 28 17.29 8.71 -6.53
N GLY A 29 16.57 9.17 -7.54
CA GLY A 29 16.44 8.52 -8.85
C GLY A 29 15.91 9.48 -9.91
N ASP A 30 16.09 9.11 -11.17
CA ASP A 30 15.62 9.90 -12.30
C ASP A 30 14.13 9.66 -12.55
N LEU A 31 13.32 10.71 -12.43
CA LEU A 31 11.87 10.65 -12.63
C LEU A 31 11.50 10.27 -14.07
N THR A 32 12.33 10.64 -15.05
CA THR A 32 12.04 10.42 -16.48
C THR A 32 12.11 8.94 -16.88
N GLU A 33 12.86 8.14 -16.12
CA GLU A 33 13.00 6.70 -16.30
C GLU A 33 11.94 5.89 -15.52
N MET A 34 11.15 6.55 -14.66
CA MET A 34 10.17 5.88 -13.80
C MET A 34 8.94 5.41 -14.58
N ASN A 35 8.36 4.29 -14.14
CA ASN A 35 7.15 3.76 -14.73
C ASN A 35 5.91 4.24 -13.95
N PRO A 36 4.96 4.94 -14.60
CA PRO A 36 3.76 5.50 -13.97
C PRO A 36 2.82 4.45 -13.35
N TYR A 37 3.02 3.17 -13.64
CA TYR A 37 2.31 2.10 -12.93
C TYR A 37 2.69 2.03 -11.44
N TYR A 38 3.90 2.45 -11.05
CA TYR A 38 4.43 2.32 -9.68
C TYR A 38 4.39 3.61 -8.84
N PHE A 39 3.97 4.73 -9.42
CA PHE A 39 3.89 6.02 -8.73
C PHE A 39 2.65 6.80 -9.14
N GLY A 40 2.14 7.63 -8.25
CA GLY A 40 0.98 8.47 -8.57
C GLY A 40 0.47 9.25 -7.37
N GLY A 41 -0.62 9.99 -7.62
CA GLY A 41 -1.30 10.77 -6.60
C GLY A 41 -2.38 9.97 -5.87
N PHE A 42 -2.56 10.25 -4.59
CA PHE A 42 -3.63 9.75 -3.73
C PHE A 42 -4.32 10.95 -3.06
N LYS A 43 -5.59 11.21 -3.40
CA LYS A 43 -6.36 12.29 -2.76
C LYS A 43 -6.65 11.96 -1.30
N THR A 44 -6.34 12.89 -0.40
CA THR A 44 -6.67 12.84 1.03
C THR A 44 -7.54 14.04 1.41
N GLY A 45 -8.07 14.04 2.64
CA GLY A 45 -8.83 15.19 3.16
C GLY A 45 -8.03 16.49 3.30
N LEU A 46 -6.68 16.43 3.27
CA LEU A 46 -5.81 17.60 3.36
C LEU A 46 -5.09 17.93 2.05
N GLY A 47 -5.43 17.25 0.94
CA GLY A 47 -4.81 17.44 -0.36
C GLY A 47 -4.27 16.16 -0.98
N GLY A 48 -3.55 16.28 -2.09
CA GLY A 48 -2.94 15.14 -2.77
C GLY A 48 -1.63 14.72 -2.11
N GLU A 49 -1.50 13.42 -1.85
CA GLU A 49 -0.26 12.77 -1.44
C GLU A 49 0.34 11.99 -2.61
N ILE A 50 1.64 11.69 -2.55
CA ILE A 50 2.32 10.87 -3.56
C ILE A 50 2.64 9.52 -2.95
N TYR A 51 2.26 8.44 -3.62
CA TYR A 51 2.77 7.12 -3.31
C TYR A 51 3.91 6.77 -4.25
N ASN A 52 4.92 6.09 -3.70
CA ASN A 52 6.06 5.55 -4.43
C ASN A 52 6.17 4.06 -4.11
N THR A 53 6.71 3.28 -5.04
CA THR A 53 7.01 1.86 -4.83
C THR A 53 8.52 1.65 -4.88
N VAL A 54 9.06 0.93 -3.90
CA VAL A 54 10.50 0.67 -3.80
C VAL A 54 10.74 -0.84 -3.75
N ALA A 55 11.76 -1.32 -4.46
CA ALA A 55 12.27 -2.68 -4.32
C ALA A 55 13.78 -2.63 -4.06
N ILE A 56 14.20 -3.30 -2.99
CA ILE A 56 15.58 -3.25 -2.47
C ILE A 56 16.14 -4.67 -2.50
N PRO A 57 17.26 -4.93 -3.20
CA PRO A 57 17.96 -6.20 -3.07
C PRO A 57 18.78 -6.18 -1.79
N ILE A 58 18.61 -7.20 -0.94
CA ILE A 58 19.40 -7.37 0.28
C ILE A 58 20.40 -8.50 0.03
N PRO A 59 21.71 -8.21 -0.07
CA PRO A 59 22.73 -9.23 -0.26
C PRO A 59 22.93 -10.03 1.04
N VAL A 60 22.80 -11.35 0.97
CA VAL A 60 23.04 -12.24 2.11
C VAL A 60 24.51 -12.61 2.13
N LEU A 61 25.28 -11.93 2.98
CA LEU A 61 26.74 -12.08 3.07
C LEU A 61 27.17 -12.98 4.23
N ASN A 62 26.30 -13.19 5.22
CA ASN A 62 26.54 -14.00 6.41
C ASN A 62 25.21 -14.50 7.00
N GLU A 63 25.30 -15.36 8.02
CA GLU A 63 24.12 -15.93 8.69
C GLU A 63 23.31 -14.89 9.46
N GLU A 64 23.94 -13.84 9.98
CA GLU A 64 23.24 -12.76 10.68
C GLU A 64 22.24 -12.06 9.75
N ILE A 65 22.67 -11.68 8.54
CA ILE A 65 21.78 -11.08 7.53
C ILE A 65 20.67 -12.07 7.15
N TYR A 66 21.00 -13.35 6.97
CA TYR A 66 20.01 -14.38 6.64
C TYR A 66 18.92 -14.45 7.72
N ASN A 67 19.31 -14.51 9.00
CA ASN A 67 18.38 -14.59 10.12
C ASN A 67 17.50 -13.33 10.21
N ASN A 68 18.04 -12.14 9.91
CA ASN A 68 17.29 -10.89 9.87
C ASN A 68 16.26 -10.82 8.73
N LEU A 69 16.34 -11.70 7.72
CA LEU A 69 15.36 -11.79 6.63
C LEU A 69 14.17 -12.72 6.96
N LEU A 70 14.23 -13.49 8.05
CA LEU A 70 13.20 -14.47 8.42
C LEU A 70 11.97 -13.85 9.11
N ILE A 71 11.72 -12.55 8.87
CA ILE A 71 10.58 -11.80 9.41
C ILE A 71 9.34 -12.06 8.52
N GLN A 72 8.23 -12.45 9.13
CA GLN A 72 6.94 -12.63 8.46
C GLN A 72 6.00 -11.46 8.75
N ASP A 73 4.91 -11.33 7.98
CA ASP A 73 3.89 -10.28 8.16
C ASP A 73 3.35 -10.21 9.60
N LYS A 74 3.27 -11.34 10.31
CA LYS A 74 2.80 -11.40 11.70
C LYS A 74 3.80 -10.85 12.71
N ASP A 75 5.08 -10.78 12.34
CA ASP A 75 6.17 -10.32 13.19
C ASP A 75 6.40 -8.80 13.04
N VAL A 76 5.72 -8.17 12.06
CA VAL A 76 5.76 -6.72 11.83
C VAL A 76 4.65 -6.04 12.65
N SER A 77 4.99 -5.53 13.84
CA SER A 77 4.07 -4.76 14.69
C SER A 77 3.64 -3.45 14.04
N ILE A 78 2.38 -3.07 14.22
CA ILE A 78 1.77 -1.84 13.70
C ILE A 78 0.96 -1.17 14.82
N PRO A 79 1.26 0.09 15.17
CA PRO A 79 0.45 0.83 16.12
C PRO A 79 -0.91 1.18 15.52
N VAL A 80 -1.97 1.04 16.31
CA VAL A 80 -3.30 1.55 16.01
C VAL A 80 -3.49 2.84 16.79
N ALA A 81 -3.82 3.95 16.13
CA ALA A 81 -4.02 5.24 16.78
C ALA A 81 -5.24 5.96 16.21
N ASP A 82 -5.87 6.81 17.02
CA ASP A 82 -6.91 7.73 16.56
C ASP A 82 -6.29 8.84 15.68
N ILE A 83 -7.08 9.37 14.76
CA ILE A 83 -6.75 10.55 13.96
C ILE A 83 -6.38 11.73 14.89
N LYS A 84 -7.09 11.87 16.01
CA LYS A 84 -6.78 12.80 17.10
C LYS A 84 -5.78 12.13 18.03
N GLY A 85 -4.55 12.65 18.06
CA GLY A 85 -3.52 12.13 18.96
C GLY A 85 -2.73 10.95 18.41
N ARG A 86 -2.46 10.90 17.10
CA ARG A 86 -1.64 9.87 16.41
C ARG A 86 -0.27 9.55 17.04
N HIS A 87 0.21 10.37 17.98
CA HIS A 87 1.44 10.12 18.73
C HIS A 87 1.23 9.19 19.93
N LEU A 88 -0.02 8.86 20.28
CA LEU A 88 -0.43 7.97 21.36
C LEU A 88 -1.18 6.78 20.75
N PRO A 89 -0.52 5.62 20.53
CA PRO A 89 -1.20 4.40 20.11
C PRO A 89 -2.25 3.97 21.14
N LEU A 90 -3.43 3.58 20.65
CA LEU A 90 -4.52 3.00 21.43
C LEU A 90 -4.35 1.49 21.64
N ALA A 91 -3.74 0.82 20.67
CA ALA A 91 -3.47 -0.61 20.66
C ALA A 91 -2.35 -0.91 19.66
N GLU A 92 -1.96 -2.18 19.58
CA GLU A 92 -1.06 -2.68 18.54
C GLU A 92 -1.72 -3.85 17.79
N THR A 93 -1.35 -4.00 16.54
CA THR A 93 -1.68 -5.16 15.70
C THR A 93 -0.43 -5.55 14.90
N ASN A 94 -0.57 -6.37 13.87
CA ASN A 94 0.53 -6.67 12.95
C ASN A 94 0.10 -6.61 11.49
N TYR A 95 1.09 -6.57 10.59
CA TYR A 95 0.86 -6.43 9.15
C TYR A 95 0.01 -7.58 8.59
N TYR A 96 0.12 -8.79 9.15
CA TYR A 96 -0.72 -9.92 8.75
C TYR A 96 -2.20 -9.65 8.98
N GLN A 97 -2.61 -9.09 10.12
CA GLN A 97 -4.01 -8.80 10.41
C GLN A 97 -4.66 -7.82 9.41
N LEU A 98 -3.88 -6.92 8.81
CA LEU A 98 -4.37 -5.92 7.86
C LEU A 98 -4.60 -6.45 6.44
N TRP A 99 -3.96 -7.57 6.10
CA TRP A 99 -3.94 -8.08 4.73
C TRP A 99 -4.43 -9.52 4.59
N LYS A 100 -4.19 -10.39 5.58
CA LYS A 100 -4.55 -11.83 5.60
C LYS A 100 -4.62 -12.44 4.19
N ASP A 101 -5.76 -13.00 3.84
CA ASP A 101 -6.18 -13.48 2.53
C ASP A 101 -7.21 -12.54 1.87
N TYR A 102 -7.27 -11.29 2.34
CA TYR A 102 -8.16 -10.27 1.81
C TYR A 102 -7.76 -9.80 0.41
N ASP A 103 -8.72 -9.24 -0.31
CA ASP A 103 -8.55 -8.83 -1.69
C ASP A 103 -7.52 -7.71 -1.85
N LEU A 104 -6.75 -7.76 -2.93
CA LEU A 104 -5.79 -6.71 -3.29
C LEU A 104 -6.37 -5.69 -4.27
N ARG A 105 -7.48 -6.02 -4.93
CA ARG A 105 -8.15 -5.19 -5.92
C ARG A 105 -9.66 -5.45 -5.90
N PRO A 106 -10.48 -4.43 -6.17
CA PRO A 106 -11.91 -4.60 -6.30
C PRO A 106 -12.26 -5.25 -7.65
N GLN A 107 -13.36 -5.96 -7.66
CA GLN A 107 -14.08 -6.36 -8.86
C GLN A 107 -15.23 -5.36 -9.09
N TYR A 108 -15.48 -4.99 -10.34
CA TYR A 108 -16.58 -4.11 -10.71
C TYR A 108 -17.57 -4.86 -11.60
N ASN A 109 -18.84 -4.88 -11.19
CA ASN A 109 -19.93 -5.43 -11.97
C ASN A 109 -20.78 -4.29 -12.54
N GLY A 110 -20.73 -4.13 -13.87
CA GLY A 110 -21.50 -3.10 -14.57
C GLY A 110 -23.01 -3.35 -14.57
N ASP A 111 -23.44 -4.60 -14.46
CA ASP A 111 -24.85 -4.98 -14.48
C ASP A 111 -25.55 -4.62 -13.15
N GLU A 112 -24.80 -4.59 -12.05
CA GLU A 112 -25.27 -4.16 -10.72
C GLU A 112 -25.17 -2.63 -10.52
N CYS A 113 -24.68 -1.89 -11.52
CA CYS A 113 -24.50 -0.45 -11.42
C CYS A 113 -25.81 0.30 -11.72
N SER A 114 -26.46 0.81 -10.68
CA SER A 114 -27.72 1.56 -10.78
C SER A 114 -27.67 2.91 -11.50
N VAL A 115 -26.50 3.37 -11.95
CA VAL A 115 -26.34 4.67 -12.66
C VAL A 115 -26.84 5.85 -11.81
N CYS A 116 -26.22 6.06 -10.66
CA CYS A 116 -26.57 7.16 -9.76
C CYS A 116 -26.41 8.53 -10.43
N ASP A 117 -27.27 9.48 -10.07
CA ASP A 117 -27.10 10.90 -10.46
C ASP A 117 -25.76 11.46 -9.92
N GLU A 118 -25.40 11.09 -8.69
CA GLU A 118 -24.09 11.34 -8.08
C GLU A 118 -23.47 10.03 -7.60
N CYS A 119 -22.36 9.61 -8.21
CA CYS A 119 -21.69 8.36 -7.87
C CYS A 119 -20.65 8.57 -6.75
N GLU A 120 -21.01 8.26 -5.51
CA GLU A 120 -20.10 8.39 -4.35
C GLU A 120 -18.81 7.57 -4.54
N ALA A 121 -18.88 6.34 -5.07
CA ALA A 121 -17.69 5.52 -5.35
C ALA A 121 -16.68 6.19 -6.30
N GLU A 122 -17.15 6.97 -7.28
CA GLU A 122 -16.30 7.74 -8.21
C GLU A 122 -15.70 8.95 -7.49
N LYS A 123 -16.53 9.69 -6.76
CA LYS A 123 -16.14 10.88 -5.98
C LYS A 123 -15.04 10.56 -4.96
N VAL A 124 -15.20 9.47 -4.20
CA VAL A 124 -14.24 9.08 -3.15
C VAL A 124 -13.01 8.34 -3.67
N CYS A 125 -12.99 7.90 -4.93
CA CYS A 125 -11.86 7.16 -5.48
C CYS A 125 -10.58 8.01 -5.43
N PRO A 126 -9.58 7.66 -4.59
CA PRO A 126 -8.47 8.56 -4.29
C PRO A 126 -7.49 8.71 -5.45
N THR A 127 -7.41 7.74 -6.37
CA THR A 127 -6.53 7.76 -7.54
C THR A 127 -7.26 8.08 -8.86
N ASN A 128 -8.56 8.42 -8.78
CA ASN A 128 -9.47 8.56 -9.93
C ASN A 128 -9.38 7.35 -10.89
N ALA A 129 -9.29 6.13 -10.33
CA ALA A 129 -9.24 4.88 -11.07
C ALA A 129 -10.63 4.40 -11.53
N PHE A 130 -11.70 4.91 -10.94
CA PHE A 130 -13.06 4.66 -11.40
C PHE A 130 -13.66 5.95 -11.93
N SER A 131 -14.18 5.91 -13.15
CA SER A 131 -14.93 7.01 -13.75
C SER A 131 -15.80 6.51 -14.89
N ASN A 132 -16.98 7.12 -15.09
CA ASN A 132 -17.87 6.79 -16.20
C ASN A 132 -18.15 5.28 -16.33
N LYS A 133 -18.45 4.62 -15.20
CA LYS A 133 -18.72 3.16 -15.15
C LYS A 133 -17.55 2.28 -15.61
N ARG A 134 -16.32 2.78 -15.55
CA ARG A 134 -15.12 2.03 -15.92
C ARG A 134 -14.11 2.06 -14.80
N LEU A 135 -13.69 0.87 -14.37
CA LEU A 135 -12.58 0.67 -13.45
C LEU A 135 -11.28 0.47 -14.23
N ASP A 136 -10.32 1.37 -14.03
CA ASP A 136 -8.96 1.27 -14.54
C ASP A 136 -8.04 0.64 -13.47
N LEU A 137 -7.80 -0.66 -13.59
CA LEU A 137 -6.93 -1.40 -12.69
C LEU A 137 -5.45 -0.97 -12.76
N SER A 138 -5.03 -0.28 -13.83
CA SER A 138 -3.66 0.25 -13.92
C SER A 138 -3.46 1.44 -12.98
N ARG A 139 -4.53 2.17 -12.66
CA ARG A 139 -4.55 3.30 -11.71
C ARG A 139 -5.08 2.91 -10.34
N CYS A 140 -5.87 1.84 -10.24
CA CYS A 140 -6.47 1.38 -9.00
C CYS A 140 -5.39 1.06 -7.94
N PHE A 141 -5.51 1.69 -6.79
CA PHE A 141 -4.62 1.49 -5.64
C PHE A 141 -5.00 0.27 -4.79
N GLY A 142 -6.22 -0.25 -4.96
CA GLY A 142 -6.74 -1.34 -4.12
C GLY A 142 -7.06 -0.88 -2.70
N CYS A 143 -7.53 0.36 -2.53
CA CYS A 143 -7.79 0.93 -1.20
C CYS A 143 -9.08 0.42 -0.55
N GLY A 144 -10.08 -0.02 -1.33
CA GLY A 144 -11.39 -0.47 -0.80
C GLY A 144 -12.50 0.57 -0.83
N MET A 145 -12.18 1.86 -1.01
CA MET A 145 -13.16 2.95 -0.96
C MET A 145 -14.38 2.74 -1.87
N CYS A 146 -14.21 2.20 -3.08
CA CYS A 146 -15.35 1.95 -3.98
C CYS A 146 -16.31 0.88 -3.43
N ALA A 147 -15.79 -0.18 -2.80
CA ALA A 147 -16.59 -1.25 -2.21
C ALA A 147 -17.34 -0.75 -0.95
N SER A 148 -16.71 0.09 -0.13
CA SER A 148 -17.34 0.62 1.09
C SER A 148 -18.39 1.71 0.83
N PHE A 149 -18.30 2.45 -0.29
CA PHE A 149 -19.15 3.63 -0.55
C PHE A 149 -20.15 3.44 -1.70
N CYS A 150 -20.11 2.32 -2.42
CA CYS A 150 -21.12 2.01 -3.42
C CYS A 150 -22.41 1.53 -2.76
N SER A 151 -23.50 2.30 -2.86
CA SER A 151 -24.81 1.98 -2.30
C SER A 151 -25.56 0.84 -3.01
N HIS A 152 -25.03 0.35 -4.13
CA HIS A 152 -25.69 -0.63 -5.00
C HIS A 152 -24.86 -1.89 -5.25
N ASN A 153 -23.83 -2.16 -4.44
CA ASN A 153 -23.02 -3.38 -4.53
C ASN A 153 -22.38 -3.63 -5.91
N ALA A 154 -22.19 -2.59 -6.73
CA ALA A 154 -21.50 -2.70 -8.02
C ALA A 154 -20.00 -3.00 -7.88
N PHE A 155 -19.46 -2.96 -6.65
CA PHE A 155 -18.09 -3.30 -6.33
C PHE A 155 -18.04 -4.39 -5.27
N ASP A 156 -17.19 -5.39 -5.52
CA ASP A 156 -16.87 -6.44 -4.56
C ASP A 156 -15.37 -6.37 -4.21
N MET A 157 -15.08 -6.31 -2.92
CA MET A 157 -13.72 -6.31 -2.38
C MET A 157 -13.78 -6.59 -0.88
N ASP A 158 -13.30 -7.75 -0.46
CA ASP A 158 -13.08 -8.02 0.95
C ASP A 158 -11.82 -7.30 1.43
N THR A 159 -11.99 -6.23 2.20
CA THR A 159 -10.88 -5.53 2.86
C THR A 159 -10.65 -6.00 4.28
N GLY A 160 -11.57 -6.79 4.84
CA GLY A 160 -11.49 -7.35 6.17
C GLY A 160 -11.73 -6.38 7.32
N SER A 161 -11.51 -6.92 8.52
CA SER A 161 -11.53 -6.17 9.77
C SER A 161 -10.42 -6.65 10.72
N VAL A 162 -10.18 -5.88 11.77
CA VAL A 162 -9.20 -6.15 12.81
C VAL A 162 -9.90 -6.18 14.16
N ASP A 163 -9.73 -7.27 14.90
CA ASP A 163 -10.11 -7.35 16.31
C ASP A 163 -9.00 -6.75 17.17
N LEU A 164 -9.37 -5.82 18.03
CA LEU A 164 -8.47 -5.08 18.91
C LEU A 164 -9.02 -5.04 20.32
N GLU A 165 -8.13 -4.93 21.29
CA GLU A 165 -8.47 -4.58 22.67
C GLU A 165 -8.05 -3.13 22.92
N ILE A 166 -9.01 -2.26 23.22
CA ILE A 166 -8.80 -0.84 23.52
C ILE A 166 -9.53 -0.54 24.83
N ASP A 167 -8.83 0.00 25.81
CA ASP A 167 -9.38 0.30 27.15
C ASP A 167 -10.16 -0.89 27.76
N GLU A 168 -9.55 -2.08 27.73
CA GLU A 168 -10.13 -3.35 28.21
C GLU A 168 -11.43 -3.78 27.50
N LYS A 169 -11.71 -3.22 26.32
CA LYS A 169 -12.88 -3.57 25.50
C LYS A 169 -12.44 -4.16 24.17
N ASN A 170 -13.07 -5.28 23.82
CA ASN A 170 -12.93 -5.87 22.49
C ASN A 170 -13.71 -5.04 21.47
N VAL A 171 -13.02 -4.59 20.43
CA VAL A 171 -13.57 -3.79 19.33
C VAL A 171 -13.15 -4.41 18.01
N ASN A 172 -14.12 -4.65 17.12
CA ASN A 172 -13.83 -5.02 15.73
C ASN A 172 -13.88 -3.77 14.85
N ILE A 173 -12.79 -3.46 14.16
CA ILE A 173 -12.68 -2.28 13.29
C ILE A 173 -12.58 -2.71 11.82
N PRO A 174 -13.52 -2.30 10.95
CA PRO A 174 -13.43 -2.60 9.52
C PRO A 174 -12.32 -1.79 8.84
N ILE A 175 -11.63 -2.42 7.89
CA ILE A 175 -10.59 -1.77 7.10
C ILE A 175 -11.27 -1.10 5.89
N ILE A 176 -11.57 0.19 5.99
CA ILE A 176 -12.28 0.91 4.92
C ILE A 176 -11.36 1.39 3.80
N CYS A 177 -10.16 1.85 4.15
CA CYS A 177 -9.22 2.44 3.21
C CYS A 177 -7.78 2.02 3.49
N ARG A 178 -7.18 1.24 2.59
CA ARG A 178 -5.74 0.94 2.62
C ARG A 178 -4.95 2.03 1.92
N GLN A 179 -3.97 2.58 2.62
CA GLN A 179 -3.00 3.56 2.09
C GLN A 179 -1.66 2.89 1.73
N SER A 180 -1.68 1.61 1.36
CA SER A 180 -0.54 0.87 0.81
C SER A 180 -1.00 -0.05 -0.31
N ASP A 181 -0.15 -0.29 -1.31
CA ASP A 181 -0.46 -1.12 -2.48
C ASP A 181 0.45 -2.35 -2.53
N ARG A 182 0.00 -3.43 -1.86
CA ARG A 182 0.75 -4.69 -1.76
C ARG A 182 0.92 -5.38 -3.12
N LEU A 183 -0.06 -5.28 -4.02
CA LEU A 183 0.03 -5.88 -5.35
C LEU A 183 1.18 -5.27 -6.17
N ARG A 184 1.28 -3.94 -6.20
CA ARG A 184 2.35 -3.25 -6.93
C ARG A 184 3.71 -3.46 -6.28
N ALA A 185 3.79 -3.44 -4.95
CA ALA A 185 5.03 -3.74 -4.23
C ALA A 185 5.57 -5.14 -4.58
N ASN A 186 4.71 -6.16 -4.55
CA ASN A 186 5.08 -7.53 -4.93
C ASN A 186 5.53 -7.64 -6.39
N LYS A 187 4.81 -6.98 -7.31
CA LYS A 187 5.20 -6.94 -8.73
C LYS A 187 6.57 -6.29 -8.93
N LEU A 188 6.87 -5.19 -8.23
CA LEU A 188 8.18 -4.52 -8.35
C LEU A 188 9.30 -5.39 -7.77
N SER A 189 9.06 -6.07 -6.65
CA SER A 189 10.00 -7.03 -6.07
C SER A 189 10.33 -8.17 -7.04
N LEU A 190 9.31 -8.76 -7.68
CA LEU A 190 9.51 -9.80 -8.69
C LEU A 190 10.22 -9.26 -9.95
N LYS A 191 9.94 -8.03 -10.37
CA LYS A 191 10.66 -7.36 -11.48
C LYS A 191 12.14 -7.25 -11.15
N LEU A 192 12.50 -6.72 -9.98
CA LEU A 192 13.89 -6.61 -9.54
C LEU A 192 14.58 -7.98 -9.52
N LYS A 193 13.93 -9.00 -8.96
CA LYS A 193 14.45 -10.38 -8.96
C LYS A 193 14.76 -10.88 -10.38
N LYS A 194 13.89 -10.59 -11.35
CA LYS A 194 14.10 -10.96 -12.76
C LYS A 194 15.30 -10.23 -13.36
N MET A 195 15.40 -8.91 -13.15
CA MET A 195 16.49 -8.09 -13.69
C MET A 195 17.86 -8.49 -13.11
N ILE A 196 17.92 -8.87 -11.84
CA ILE A 196 19.16 -9.41 -11.23
C ILE A 196 19.55 -10.73 -11.92
N LYS A 197 18.59 -11.65 -12.12
CA LYS A 197 18.86 -12.95 -12.75
C LYS A 197 19.27 -12.83 -14.22
N SER A 198 18.76 -11.83 -14.96
CA SER A 198 19.15 -11.59 -16.35
C SER A 198 20.44 -10.77 -16.49
N GLY A 199 20.99 -10.24 -15.40
CA GLY A 199 22.17 -9.36 -15.43
C GLY A 199 21.87 -7.92 -15.89
N GLU A 200 20.60 -7.57 -16.11
CA GLU A 200 20.16 -6.20 -16.40
C GLU A 200 20.39 -5.28 -15.21
N PHE A 201 20.18 -5.78 -13.98
CA PHE A 201 20.45 -5.04 -12.76
C PHE A 201 21.74 -5.56 -12.11
N LYS A 202 22.75 -4.69 -12.03
CA LYS A 202 24.04 -5.01 -11.40
C LYS A 202 23.98 -4.70 -9.91
N LEU A 203 24.28 -5.72 -9.09
CA LEU A 203 24.40 -5.62 -7.63
C LEU A 203 25.68 -4.90 -7.22
#